data_AF-A0A962H309-F1
#
_entry.id   AF-A0A962H309-F1
#
_cell.length_a   1.000
_cell.length_b   1.000
_cell.length_c   1.000
_cell.angle_alpha   90.00
_cell.angle_beta   90.00
_cell.angle_gamma   90.00
#
_symmetry.space_group_name_H-M   'P 1'
#
loop_
_entity.id
_entity.type
_entity.pdbx_description
1 polymer ?
#
loop_
_entity_poly.entity_id
_entity_poly.type
_entity_poly.pdbx_seq_one_letter_code
_entity_poly.pdbx_strand_id
1 'polypeptide(L)'
;MKNYSKLAWFGVALALFVVVLGAFVRLSDAGLGCPDWPGCYGHLDWPTETHEITKANDAFPERAVEPHKAWKEMVHRYFAGTLGLVVLALFLWAFSKRREMSYSLPLVLGFVIVFQAALGMWTVTLQ
;
A
#
# COMPACT_ATOMS: atom_id res chain seq x y z
N MET A 1 24.98 2.07 -12.94
CA MET A 1 25.12 2.87 -11.71
C MET A 1 24.19 4.09 -11.69
N LYS A 2 24.34 5.12 -12.56
CA LYS A 2 23.51 6.36 -12.50
C LYS A 2 21.99 6.13 -12.47
N ASN A 3 21.46 5.21 -13.30
CA ASN A 3 20.02 4.93 -13.34
C ASN A 3 19.51 4.19 -12.08
N TYR A 4 20.32 3.30 -11.51
CA TYR A 4 20.02 2.63 -10.24
C TYR A 4 19.92 3.65 -9.09
N SER A 5 20.88 4.58 -9.00
CA SER A 5 20.86 5.63 -7.98
C SER A 5 19.65 6.56 -8.12
N LYS A 6 19.24 6.91 -9.34
CA LYS A 6 18.02 7.69 -9.57
C LYS A 6 16.77 6.96 -9.07
N LEU A 7 16.65 5.67 -9.38
CA LEU A 7 15.54 4.84 -8.92
C LEU A 7 15.53 4.69 -7.39
N ALA A 8 16.71 4.53 -6.77
CA ALA A 8 16.85 4.48 -5.32
C ALA A 8 16.42 5.80 -4.66
N TRP A 9 16.86 6.95 -5.18
CA TRP A 9 16.44 8.26 -4.68
C TRP A 9 14.94 8.52 -4.86
N PHE A 10 14.38 8.08 -5.98
CA PHE A 10 12.94 8.08 -6.18
C PHE A 10 12.22 7.22 -5.12
N GLY A 11 12.72 6.01 -4.85
CA GLY A 11 12.20 5.14 -3.80
C GLY A 11 12.27 5.76 -2.40
N VAL A 12 13.34 6.48 -2.08
CA VAL A 12 13.47 7.23 -0.80
C VAL A 12 12.42 8.34 -0.71
N ALA A 13 12.27 9.16 -1.75
CA ALA A 13 11.27 10.22 -1.77
C ALA A 13 9.84 9.65 -1.65
N LEU A 14 9.56 8.57 -2.37
CA LEU A 14 8.28 7.86 -2.31
C LEU A 14 8.03 7.26 -0.92
N ALA A 15 9.03 6.65 -0.29
CA ALA A 15 8.89 6.09 1.05
C ALA A 15 8.56 7.18 2.09
N LEU A 16 9.25 8.32 2.04
CA LEU A 16 8.94 9.46 2.90
C LEU A 16 7.50 9.95 2.68
N PHE A 17 7.07 10.05 1.42
CA PHE A 17 5.70 10.42 1.09
C PHE A 17 4.68 9.40 1.62
N VAL A 18 4.93 8.10 1.46
CA VAL A 18 4.06 7.02 1.99
C VAL A 18 3.93 7.09 3.51
N VAL A 19 5.02 7.38 4.23
CA VAL A 19 5.00 7.53 5.69
C VAL A 19 4.12 8.71 6.11
N VAL A 20 4.29 9.87 5.47
CA VAL A 20 3.46 11.06 5.75
C VAL A 20 1.99 10.79 5.41
N LEU A 21 1.73 10.16 4.27
CA LEU A 21 0.38 9.80 3.84
C LEU A 21 -0.26 8.80 4.81
N GLY A 22 0.50 7.81 5.31
CA GLY A 22 0.02 6.86 6.32
C GLY A 22 -0.32 7.55 7.64
N ALA A 23 0.51 8.51 8.08
CA ALA A 23 0.19 9.34 9.24
C ALA A 23 -1.09 10.15 9.03
N PHE A 24 -1.27 10.73 7.84
CA PHE A 24 -2.50 11.44 7.47
C PHE A 24 -3.74 10.54 7.51
N VAL A 25 -3.68 9.32 6.94
CA VAL A 25 -4.78 8.34 6.99
C VAL A 25 -5.16 7.98 8.42
N ARG A 26 -4.16 7.78 9.29
CA ARG A 26 -4.38 7.49 10.71
C ARG A 26 -5.03 8.67 11.45
N LEU A 27 -4.50 9.88 11.30
CA LEU A 27 -5.04 11.08 11.95
C LEU A 27 -6.42 11.48 11.41
N SER A 28 -6.74 11.02 10.21
CA SER A 28 -8.03 11.17 9.53
C SER A 28 -9.10 10.16 9.96
N ASP A 29 -8.77 9.24 10.89
CA ASP A 29 -9.62 8.09 11.25
C ASP A 29 -10.03 7.22 10.05
N ALA A 30 -9.18 7.16 9.02
CA ALA A 30 -9.45 6.49 7.76
C ALA A 30 -8.68 5.17 7.60
N GLY A 31 -7.98 4.71 8.64
CA GLY A 31 -7.17 3.49 8.58
C GLY A 31 -7.97 2.18 8.56
N LEU A 32 -9.29 2.27 8.68
CA LEU A 32 -10.25 1.15 8.73
C LEU A 32 -11.49 1.45 7.86
N GLY A 33 -11.32 2.28 6.82
CA GLY A 33 -12.39 2.69 5.92
C GLY A 33 -12.82 1.58 4.95
N CYS A 34 -11.93 0.63 4.65
CA CYS A 34 -12.18 -0.51 3.80
C CYS A 34 -12.24 -1.82 4.61
N PRO A 35 -13.29 -2.64 4.47
CA PRO A 35 -13.49 -3.81 5.32
C PRO A 35 -12.66 -5.03 4.93
N ASP A 36 -12.06 -4.99 3.74
CA ASP A 36 -11.36 -6.07 3.07
C ASP A 36 -9.98 -5.62 2.59
N TRP A 37 -9.21 -6.60 2.14
CA TRP A 37 -7.88 -6.43 1.56
C TRP A 37 -7.67 -7.52 0.50
N PRO A 38 -7.05 -7.22 -0.66
CA PRO A 38 -6.38 -5.97 -1.05
C PRO A 38 -7.31 -4.84 -1.51
N GLY A 39 -8.57 -5.16 -1.82
CA GLY A 39 -9.57 -4.20 -2.30
C GLY A 39 -10.27 -3.38 -1.21
N CYS A 40 -11.34 -2.69 -1.61
CA CYS A 40 -12.29 -1.98 -0.76
C CYS A 40 -13.72 -2.34 -1.18
N TYR A 41 -14.50 -2.94 -0.28
CA TYR A 41 -15.86 -3.43 -0.54
C TYR A 41 -15.96 -4.38 -1.74
N GLY A 42 -14.92 -5.17 -2.02
CA GLY A 42 -14.87 -6.03 -3.21
C GLY A 42 -14.54 -5.30 -4.53
N HIS A 43 -14.21 -4.01 -4.46
CA HIS A 43 -13.69 -3.21 -5.58
C HIS A 43 -12.17 -3.05 -5.46
N LEU A 44 -11.48 -2.75 -6.56
CA LEU A 44 -10.04 -2.48 -6.52
C LEU A 44 -9.76 -1.06 -5.99
N ASP A 45 -10.65 -0.13 -6.31
CA ASP A 45 -10.70 1.25 -5.85
C ASP A 45 -11.67 1.40 -4.67
N TRP A 46 -12.76 2.14 -4.81
CA TRP A 46 -13.81 2.27 -3.81
C TRP A 46 -15.15 2.51 -4.51
N PRO A 47 -16.27 2.02 -3.94
CA PRO A 47 -17.58 2.22 -4.55
C PRO A 47 -17.95 3.71 -4.54
N THR A 48 -18.28 4.26 -5.72
CA THR A 48 -18.75 5.65 -5.88
C THR A 48 -20.19 5.74 -6.35
N GLU A 49 -20.65 4.73 -7.09
CA GLU A 49 -21.99 4.71 -7.64
C GLU A 49 -23.02 4.26 -6.60
N THR A 50 -24.24 4.81 -6.67
CA THR A 50 -25.30 4.51 -5.67
C THR A 50 -25.61 3.02 -5.57
N HIS A 51 -25.64 2.31 -6.71
CA HIS A 51 -25.93 0.87 -6.73
C HIS A 51 -24.78 0.03 -6.14
N GLU A 52 -23.53 0.47 -6.30
CA GLU A 52 -22.35 -0.17 -5.71
C GLU A 52 -22.33 0.05 -4.19
N ILE A 53 -22.62 1.27 -3.75
CA ILE A 53 -22.71 1.60 -2.32
C ILE A 53 -23.80 0.79 -1.63
N THR A 54 -24.98 0.66 -2.23
CA THR A 54 -26.07 -0.17 -1.69
C THR A 54 -25.62 -1.63 -1.55
N LYS A 55 -25.03 -2.19 -2.62
CA LYS A 55 -24.54 -3.58 -2.60
C LYS A 55 -23.42 -3.79 -1.57
N ALA A 56 -22.53 -2.81 -1.43
CA ALA A 56 -21.45 -2.83 -0.44
C ALA A 56 -22.00 -2.79 0.99
N ASN A 57 -22.99 -1.94 1.26
CA ASN A 57 -23.67 -1.85 2.55
C ASN A 57 -24.44 -3.14 2.87
N ASP A 58 -25.06 -3.78 1.88
CA ASP A 58 -25.74 -5.06 2.06
C ASP A 58 -24.75 -6.20 2.38
N ALA A 59 -23.56 -6.18 1.78
CA ALA A 59 -22.50 -7.16 2.01
C ALA A 59 -21.75 -6.94 3.35
N PHE A 60 -21.62 -5.69 3.78
CA PHE A 60 -20.91 -5.28 5.00
C PHE A 60 -21.80 -4.38 5.89
N PRO A 61 -22.88 -4.93 6.49
CA PRO A 61 -23.87 -4.13 7.21
C PRO A 61 -23.32 -3.42 8.45
N GLU A 62 -22.32 -4.01 9.11
CA GLU A 62 -21.65 -3.42 10.29
C GLU A 62 -20.64 -2.32 9.94
N ARG A 63 -20.26 -2.20 8.65
CA ARG A 63 -19.27 -1.23 8.15
C ARG A 63 -19.79 -0.59 6.89
N ALA A 64 -20.78 0.28 7.03
CA ALA A 64 -21.33 1.03 5.90
C ALA A 64 -20.26 1.86 5.20
N VAL A 65 -20.38 2.01 3.88
CA VAL A 65 -19.44 2.76 3.06
C VAL A 65 -19.37 4.20 3.52
N GLU A 66 -18.19 4.59 3.98
CA GLU A 66 -17.81 5.99 4.20
C GLU A 66 -16.83 6.42 3.11
N PRO A 67 -17.29 7.05 2.01
CA PRO A 67 -16.43 7.34 0.86
C PRO A 67 -15.18 8.12 1.26
N HIS A 68 -15.32 9.08 2.17
CA HIS A 68 -14.21 9.91 2.63
C HIS A 68 -13.11 9.11 3.34
N LYS A 69 -13.42 8.00 4.02
CA LYS A 69 -12.41 7.12 4.63
C LYS A 69 -11.83 6.15 3.58
N ALA A 70 -12.69 5.56 2.75
CA ALA A 70 -12.31 4.55 1.77
C ALA A 70 -11.25 5.04 0.77
N TRP A 71 -11.44 6.21 0.15
CA TRP A 71 -10.48 6.72 -0.84
C TRP A 71 -9.12 7.04 -0.19
N LYS A 72 -9.13 7.59 1.04
CA LYS A 72 -7.90 7.92 1.78
C LYS A 72 -7.07 6.66 2.04
N GLU A 73 -7.73 5.59 2.47
CA GLU A 73 -7.07 4.31 2.71
C GLU A 73 -6.54 3.69 1.41
N MET A 74 -7.37 3.64 0.37
CA MET A 74 -7.01 3.06 -0.92
C MET A 74 -5.84 3.78 -1.58
N VAL A 75 -5.84 5.12 -1.58
CA VAL A 75 -4.73 5.92 -2.11
C VAL A 75 -3.43 5.59 -1.37
N HIS A 76 -3.46 5.45 -0.04
CA HIS A 76 -2.28 5.02 0.71
C HIS A 76 -1.81 3.61 0.32
N ARG A 77 -2.72 2.64 0.18
CA ARG A 77 -2.40 1.27 -0.27
C ARG A 77 -1.73 1.26 -1.65
N TYR A 78 -2.20 2.08 -2.60
CA TYR A 78 -1.59 2.18 -3.94
C TYR A 78 -0.18 2.76 -3.94
N PHE A 79 0.07 3.82 -3.16
CA PHE A 79 1.43 4.37 -3.03
C PHE A 79 2.37 3.38 -2.32
N ALA A 80 1.89 2.67 -1.30
CA ALA A 80 2.66 1.62 -0.63
C ALA A 80 2.97 0.44 -1.59
N GLY A 81 2.00 0.01 -2.40
CA GLY A 81 2.20 -1.00 -3.44
C GLY A 81 3.24 -0.57 -4.49
N THR A 82 3.17 0.69 -4.93
CA THR A 82 4.16 1.28 -5.86
C THR A 82 5.57 1.26 -5.25
N LEU A 83 5.70 1.60 -3.96
CA LEU A 83 6.98 1.49 -3.25
C LEU A 83 7.51 0.05 -3.23
N GLY A 84 6.63 -0.93 -3.00
CA GLY A 84 6.97 -2.35 -3.09
C GLY A 84 7.51 -2.75 -4.46
N LEU A 85 6.88 -2.27 -5.54
CA LEU A 85 7.35 -2.51 -6.91
C LEU A 85 8.71 -1.86 -7.20
N VAL A 86 8.95 -0.65 -6.69
CA VAL A 86 10.25 0.04 -6.81
C VAL A 86 11.35 -0.76 -6.11
N VAL A 87 11.09 -1.24 -4.88
CA VAL A 87 12.06 -2.05 -4.13
C VAL A 87 12.31 -3.40 -4.81
N LEU A 88 11.27 -4.03 -5.35
CA LEU A 88 11.41 -5.24 -6.16
C LEU A 88 12.28 -4.99 -7.40
N ALA A 89 12.07 -3.90 -8.12
CA ALA A 89 12.89 -3.54 -9.28
C ALA A 89 14.36 -3.30 -8.90
N LEU A 90 14.63 -2.63 -7.78
CA LEU A 90 15.98 -2.44 -7.23
C LEU A 90 16.62 -3.79 -6.86
N PHE A 91 15.86 -4.68 -6.22
CA PHE A 91 16.32 -6.04 -5.88
C PHE A 91 16.68 -6.83 -7.14
N LEU A 92 15.78 -6.90 -8.13
CA LEU A 92 16.01 -7.64 -9.37
C LEU A 92 17.23 -7.09 -10.15
N TRP A 93 17.40 -5.76 -10.17
CA TRP A 93 18.59 -5.13 -10.75
C TRP A 93 19.86 -5.55 -10.00
N ALA A 94 19.89 -5.36 -8.68
CA ALA A 94 21.06 -5.69 -7.86
C ALA A 94 21.39 -7.20 -7.94
N PHE A 95 20.38 -8.07 -7.96
CA PHE A 95 20.55 -9.52 -8.10
C PHE A 95 21.11 -9.92 -9.46
N SER A 96 20.66 -9.26 -10.54
CA SER A 96 21.20 -9.46 -11.89
C SER A 96 22.68 -9.04 -11.99
N LYS A 97 23.11 -8.12 -11.13
CA LYS A 97 24.49 -7.63 -11.00
C LYS A 97 25.16 -8.04 -9.70
N ARG A 98 24.79 -9.20 -9.13
CA ARG A 98 25.23 -9.65 -7.79
C ARG A 98 26.74 -9.81 -7.60
N ARG A 99 27.53 -9.88 -8.69
CA ARG A 99 29.01 -9.90 -8.63
C ARG A 99 29.62 -8.51 -8.43
N GLU A 100 28.88 -7.46 -8.78
CA GLU A 100 29.30 -6.06 -8.75
C GLU A 100 28.57 -5.27 -7.65
N MET A 101 27.38 -5.70 -7.24
CA MET A 101 26.49 -4.98 -6.34
C MET A 101 25.88 -5.90 -5.28
N SER A 102 25.79 -5.43 -4.04
CA SER A 102 25.06 -6.14 -2.99
C SER A 102 23.55 -6.00 -3.16
N TYR A 103 22.83 -7.13 -3.12
CA TYR A 103 21.36 -7.18 -3.16
C TYR A 103 20.73 -7.32 -1.76
N SER A 104 21.54 -7.40 -0.69
CA SER A 104 21.05 -7.66 0.67
C SER A 104 20.15 -6.56 1.20
N LEU A 105 20.49 -5.29 0.93
CA LEU A 105 19.68 -4.15 1.37
C LEU A 105 18.27 -4.15 0.74
N PRO A 106 18.10 -4.17 -0.59
CA PRO A 106 16.75 -4.21 -1.18
C PRO A 106 16.00 -5.50 -0.83
N LEU A 107 16.69 -6.61 -0.55
CA LEU A 107 16.06 -7.84 -0.04
C LEU A 107 15.47 -7.64 1.37
N VAL A 108 16.24 -7.09 2.30
CA VAL A 108 15.78 -6.80 3.67
C VAL A 108 14.63 -5.78 3.65
N LEU A 109 14.74 -4.71 2.85
CA LEU A 109 13.67 -3.74 2.70
C LEU A 109 12.41 -4.36 2.10
N GLY A 110 12.54 -5.24 1.10
CA GLY A 110 11.42 -5.99 0.54
C GLY A 110 10.72 -6.83 1.59
N PHE A 111 11.48 -7.56 2.42
CA PHE A 111 10.92 -8.33 3.53
C PHE A 111 10.17 -7.44 4.54
N VAL A 112 10.76 -6.31 4.95
CA VAL A 112 10.13 -5.37 5.88
C VAL A 112 8.83 -4.82 5.29
N ILE A 113 8.81 -4.42 4.02
CA ILE A 113 7.59 -3.90 3.36
C ILE A 113 6.50 -4.97 3.30
N VAL A 114 6.82 -6.21 2.94
CA VAL A 114 5.86 -7.32 2.91
C VAL A 114 5.31 -7.58 4.31
N PHE A 115 6.17 -7.58 5.33
CA PHE A 115 5.73 -7.76 6.70
C PHE A 115 4.81 -6.62 7.17
N GLN A 116 5.12 -5.36 6.85
CA GLN A 116 4.25 -4.22 7.14
C GLN A 116 2.90 -4.32 6.42
N ALA A 117 2.88 -4.74 5.15
CA ALA A 117 1.65 -4.96 4.40
C ALA A 117 0.78 -6.05 5.04
N ALA A 118 1.40 -7.14 5.52
CA ALA A 118 0.69 -8.21 6.23
C ALA A 118 0.10 -7.71 7.56
N LEU A 119 0.84 -6.92 8.34
CA LEU A 119 0.32 -6.30 9.57
C LEU A 119 -0.86 -5.35 9.28
N GLY A 120 -0.81 -4.58 8.20
CA GLY A 120 -1.92 -3.74 7.75
C GLY A 120 -3.16 -4.56 7.38
N MET A 121 -2.99 -5.63 6.59
CA MET A 121 -4.07 -6.57 6.25
C MET A 121 -4.69 -7.19 7.51
N TRP A 122 -3.88 -7.66 8.46
CA TRP A 122 -4.39 -8.23 9.71
C TRP A 122 -5.17 -7.24 10.54
N THR A 123 -4.76 -5.97 10.55
CA THR A 123 -5.50 -4.93 11.28
C THR A 123 -6.93 -4.76 10.73
N VAL A 124 -7.12 -4.90 9.42
CA VAL A 124 -8.44 -4.78 8.77
C VAL A 124 -9.30 -6.03 8.92
N THR A 125 -8.67 -7.21 8.93
CA THR A 125 -9.35 -8.52 8.89
C THR A 125 -9.60 -9.14 10.27
N LEU A 126 -8.91 -8.69 11.31
CA LEU A 126 -9.09 -9.17 12.69
C LEU A 126 -10.02 -8.28 13.54
N GLN A 127 -10.58 -7.22 12.94
CA GLN A 127 -11.63 -6.39 13.54
C GLN A 127 -13.00 -6.90 13.15
#